data_AF-A0A7X7KZ26-F1
#
_entry.id   AF-A0A7X7KZ26-F1
#
_cell.length_a   1.000
_cell.length_b   1.000
_cell.length_c   1.000
_cell.angle_alpha   90.00
_cell.angle_beta   90.00
_cell.angle_gamma   90.00
#
_symmetry.space_group_name_H-M   'P 1'
#
loop_
_entity.id
_entity.type
_entity.pdbx_description
1 polymer ?
#
loop_
_entity_poly.entity_id
_entity_poly.type
_entity_poly.pdbx_seq_one_letter_code
_entity_poly.pdbx_strand_id
1 'polypeptide(L)' 'MFGIEDGWVLGAYVLSFAGMVACVVYGIVHWNRDDEPAKLEDVQWAREEKEAIEKTL' A
#
# COMPACT_ATOMS: atom_id res chain seq x y z
N MET A 1 -11.76 21.88 -24.57
CA MET A 1 -12.28 20.56 -24.17
C MET A 1 -11.09 19.60 -24.16
N PHE A 2 -10.91 18.76 -23.15
CA PHE A 2 -9.81 17.77 -23.06
C PHE A 2 -9.93 16.64 -24.12
N GLY A 3 -10.48 16.92 -25.30
CA GLY A 3 -10.83 15.93 -26.33
C GLY A 3 -12.02 15.03 -25.98
N ILE A 4 -12.58 15.14 -24.76
CA ILE A 4 -13.75 14.38 -24.31
C ILE A 4 -14.97 15.31 -24.41
N GLU A 5 -15.87 14.99 -25.35
CA GLU A 5 -17.09 15.76 -25.63
C GLU A 5 -18.23 15.41 -24.68
N ASP A 6 -18.23 14.17 -24.18
CA ASP A 6 -19.26 13.64 -23.29
C ASP A 6 -18.92 13.88 -21.81
N GLY A 7 -19.76 14.67 -21.14
CA GLY A 7 -19.59 14.99 -19.72
C GLY A 7 -19.69 13.78 -18.78
N TRP A 8 -20.45 12.75 -19.13
CA TRP A 8 -20.53 11.50 -18.36
C TRP A 8 -19.24 10.70 -18.47
N VAL A 9 -18.62 10.67 -19.66
CA VAL A 9 -17.33 10.00 -19.85
C VAL A 9 -16.24 10.68 -19.03
N LEU A 10 -16.19 12.01 -19.03
CA LEU A 10 -15.26 12.76 -18.17
C LEU A 10 -15.53 12.48 -16.68
N GLY A 11 -16.80 12.45 -16.28
CA GLY A 11 -17.22 12.11 -14.93
C GLY A 11 -16.77 10.72 -14.49
N ALA A 12 -16.88 9.72 -15.38
CA ALA A 12 -16.41 8.37 -15.12
C ALA A 12 -14.89 8.33 -14.85
N TYR A 13 -14.08 9.00 -15.67
CA TYR A 13 -12.63 9.08 -15.45
C TYR A 13 -12.28 9.73 -14.11
N VAL A 14 -12.93 10.84 -13.78
CA VAL A 14 -12.69 11.54 -12.50
C VAL A 14 -13.08 10.66 -11.32
N LEU A 15 -14.21 9.97 -11.40
CA LEU A 15 -14.68 9.07 -10.34
C LEU A 15 -13.73 7.87 -10.18
N SER A 16 -13.26 7.26 -11.27
CA SER A 16 -12.30 6.17 -11.22
C SER A 16 -10.98 6.60 -10.57
N PHE A 17 -10.47 7.78 -10.94
CA PHE A 17 -9.26 8.32 -10.34
C PHE A 17 -9.46 8.62 -8.85
N ALA A 18 -10.58 9.26 -8.49
CA ALA A 18 -10.92 9.53 -7.09
C ALA A 18 -11.05 8.24 -6.27
N GLY A 19 -11.64 7.19 -6.84
CA GLY A 19 -11.74 5.87 -6.21
C GLY A 19 -10.36 5.24 -5.97
N MET A 20 -9.47 5.30 -6.95
CA MET A 20 -8.09 4.84 -6.80
C MET A 20 -7.37 5.59 -5.67
N VAL A 21 -7.48 6.93 -5.63
CA VAL A 21 -6.88 7.75 -4.57
C VAL A 21 -7.48 7.40 -3.20
N ALA A 22 -8.80 7.25 -3.11
CA ALA A 22 -9.47 6.88 -1.86
C ALA A 22 -8.98 5.53 -1.33
N CYS A 23 -8.84 4.51 -2.19
CA CYS A 23 -8.30 3.21 -1.81
C CYS A 23 -6.86 3.31 -1.28
N VAL A 24 -5.99 4.06 -1.97
CA VAL A 24 -4.60 4.25 -1.56
C VAL A 24 -4.51 4.98 -0.22
N VAL A 25 -5.23 6.10 -0.07
CA VAL A 25 -5.25 6.89 1.17
C VAL A 25 -5.80 6.06 2.33
N TYR A 26 -6.91 5.35 2.12
CA TYR A 26 -7.47 4.47 3.12
C TYR A 26 -6.46 3.40 3.54
N GLY A 27 -5.83 2.74 2.57
CA GLY A 27 -4.78 1.75 2.80
C GLY A 27 -3.66 2.32 3.66
N ILE A 28 -3.09 3.47 3.29
CA ILE A 28 -2.02 4.13 4.05
C ILE A 28 -2.45 4.48 5.49
N VAL A 29 -3.65 5.03 5.68
CA VAL A 29 -4.15 5.47 6.99
C VAL A 29 -4.48 4.30 7.92
N HIS A 30 -4.87 3.16 7.35
CA HIS A 30 -5.28 1.98 8.10
C HIS A 30 -4.23 0.87 8.11
N TRP A 31 -3.14 1.04 7.37
CA TRP A 31 -2.03 0.11 7.35
C TRP A 31 -1.48 -0.06 8.78
N ASN A 32 -1.37 -1.32 9.23
CA ASN A 32 -0.80 -1.69 10.52
C ASN A 32 -1.51 -1.17 11.79
N ARG A 33 -2.76 -0.70 11.72
CA ARG A 33 -3.48 -0.21 12.92
C ARG A 33 -3.82 -1.30 13.94
N ASP A 34 -4.05 -2.53 13.48
CA ASP A 34 -4.48 -3.65 14.30
C ASP A 34 -3.43 -4.77 14.35
N ASP A 35 -2.19 -4.47 13.94
CA ASP A 35 -1.11 -5.46 13.95
C ASP A 35 -0.65 -5.68 15.39
N GLU A 36 -0.66 -6.93 15.83
CA GLU A 36 -0.09 -7.29 17.13
C GLU A 36 1.39 -6.89 17.14
N PRO A 37 1.90 -6.34 18.26
CA PRO A 37 3.33 -6.03 18.34
C PRO A 37 4.12 -7.30 18.01
N ALA A 38 5.07 -7.18 17.06
CA ALA A 38 5.89 -8.30 16.62
C ALA A 38 6.48 -9.04 17.83
N LYS A 39 6.31 -10.37 17.86
CA LYS A 39 6.81 -11.17 18.97
C LYS A 39 8.33 -11.11 18.97
N LEU A 40 8.92 -11.17 20.16
CA LEU A 40 10.37 -11.18 20.32
C LEU A 40 11.05 -12.30 19.54
N GLU A 41 10.42 -13.48 19.44
CA GLU A 41 10.89 -14.61 18.65
C GLU A 41 10.95 -14.28 17.15
N ASP A 42 9.92 -13.62 16.60
CA ASP A 42 9.87 -13.24 15.18
C ASP A 42 10.96 -12.20 14.84
N VAL A 43 11.21 -11.26 15.77
CA VAL A 43 12.27 -10.26 15.64
C VAL A 43 13.66 -10.90 15.70
N GLN A 44 13.86 -11.89 16.58
CA GLN A 44 15.12 -12.63 16.68
C GLN A 44 15.39 -13.47 15.43
N TRP A 45 14.40 -14.23 14.97
CA TRP A 45 14.50 -15.00 13.74
C TRP A 45 14.84 -14.12 12.53
N ALA A 46 14.12 -13.01 12.34
CA ALA A 46 14.36 -12.09 11.22
C ALA A 46 15.77 -11.48 11.23
N ARG A 47 16.35 -11.28 12.43
CA ARG A 47 17.72 -10.81 12.58
C ARG A 47 18.72 -11.90 12.20
N GLU A 48 18.56 -13.11 12.71
CA GLU A 48 19.42 -14.24 12.40
C GLU A 48 19.42 -14.58 10.91
N GLU A 49 18.24 -14.53 10.28
CA GLU A 49 18.09 -14.79 8.85
C GLU A 49 18.82 -13.74 8.00
N LYS A 50 18.68 -12.43 8.33
CA LYS A 50 19.44 -11.36 7.68
C LYS A 50 20.94 -11.55 7.81
N GLU A 51 21.42 -11.86 9.02
CA GLU A 51 22.85 -12.08 9.27
C GLU A 51 23.39 -13.29 8.51
N ALA A 52 22.60 -14.37 8.37
CA ALA A 52 22.97 -15.55 7.60
C ALA A 52 23.07 -15.25 6.09
N ILE A 53 22.11 -14.49 5.54
CA ILE A 53 22.12 -14.08 4.13
C ILE A 53 23.31 -13.17 3.84
N GLU A 54 23.55 -12.16 4.67
CA GLU A 54 24.64 -11.20 4.48
C GLU A 54 26.03 -11.85 4.59
N LYS A 55 26.19 -12.85 5.46
CA LYS A 55 27.44 -13.64 5.55
C LYS A 55 27.69 -14.57 4.37
N THR A 56 26.64 -14.85 3.57
CA THR A 56 26.71 -15.76 2.41
C THR A 56 26.89 -15.00 1.08
N LEU A 57 26.88 -13.67 1.12
CA LEU A 57 27.01 -12.73 -0.02
C LEU A 57 28.44 -12.16 -0.11
#